data_AF-A0A2Z6RB36-F1
#
_entry.id   AF-A0A2Z6RB36-F1
#
_cell.length_a   1.000
_cell.length_b   1.000
_cell.length_c   1.000
_cell.angle_alpha   90.00
_cell.angle_beta   90.00
_cell.angle_gamma   90.00
#
_symmetry.space_group_name_H-M   'P 1'
#
loop_
_entity.id
_entity.type
_entity.pdbx_description
1 polymer ?
#
loop_
_entity_poly.entity_id
_entity_poly.type
_entity_poly.pdbx_seq_one_letter_code
_entity_poly.pdbx_strand_id
1 'polypeptide(L)'
;MKIFDHANWPNGREELIKYGEKELNILSEFYKKEVSNISEEWFGYKAIVHSNFKNIKIEVLLPRLFEFYYDTFPNIIKLLGIIYSIPFSSVDCERGFSKQNLIKTDLRNSLNNETLHFWMMVGFEEKDLSEFNFTRALQIWNSACKRRI
;
A
#
# COMPACT_ATOMS: atom_id res chain seq x y z
N MET A 1 8.84 -8.69 1.59
CA MET A 1 9.86 -8.66 2.67
C MET A 1 9.76 -9.97 3.46
N LYS A 2 10.83 -10.76 3.59
CA LYS A 2 10.75 -12.19 3.97
C LYS A 2 10.09 -12.49 5.33
N ILE A 3 10.18 -11.58 6.30
CA ILE A 3 9.69 -11.87 7.66
C ILE A 3 8.17 -11.98 7.78
N PHE A 4 7.42 -11.36 6.87
CA PHE A 4 5.95 -11.42 6.80
C PHE A 4 5.46 -12.43 5.75
N ASP A 5 6.37 -13.16 5.13
CA ASP A 5 6.02 -14.24 4.22
C ASP A 5 5.73 -15.52 5.02
N HIS A 6 4.48 -15.60 5.49
CA HIS A 6 4.02 -16.66 6.39
C HIS A 6 4.14 -18.06 5.78
N ALA A 7 4.06 -18.18 4.46
CA ALA A 7 4.18 -19.45 3.76
C ALA A 7 5.59 -20.05 3.90
N ASN A 8 6.60 -19.21 4.14
CA ASN A 8 8.00 -19.59 4.26
C ASN A 8 8.50 -19.59 5.71
N TRP A 9 7.60 -19.54 6.70
CA TRP A 9 7.97 -19.61 8.11
C TRP A 9 8.43 -21.01 8.54
N PRO A 10 9.33 -21.10 9.53
CA PRO A 10 9.76 -22.38 10.09
C PRO A 10 8.59 -23.19 10.65
N ASN A 11 8.62 -24.51 10.44
CA ASN A 11 7.63 -25.44 11.00
C ASN A 11 7.91 -25.79 12.47
N GLY A 12 9.17 -25.68 12.91
CA GLY A 12 9.58 -25.94 14.27
C GLY A 12 9.16 -24.81 15.20
N ARG A 13 8.50 -25.14 16.33
CA ARG A 13 8.03 -24.13 17.29
C ARG A 13 9.17 -23.29 17.87
N GLU A 14 10.27 -23.91 18.25
CA GLU A 14 11.42 -23.21 18.83
C GLU A 14 12.09 -22.25 17.83
N GLU A 15 12.17 -22.65 16.57
CA GLU A 15 12.71 -21.83 15.48
C GLU A 15 11.76 -20.65 15.17
N LEU A 16 10.46 -20.90 15.13
CA LEU A 16 9.44 -19.87 14.90
C LEU A 16 9.46 -18.80 15.99
N ILE A 17 9.68 -19.18 17.25
CA ILE A 17 9.74 -18.24 18.38
C ILE A 17 10.86 -17.22 18.15
N LYS A 18 12.04 -17.66 17.70
CA LYS A 18 13.20 -16.78 17.45
C LYS A 18 13.17 -16.10 16.08
N TYR A 19 12.28 -16.52 15.19
CA TYR A 19 12.21 -16.02 13.82
C TYR A 19 11.81 -14.54 13.75
N GLY A 20 12.57 -13.77 12.96
CA GLY A 20 12.25 -12.39 12.57
C GLY A 20 12.51 -11.32 13.65
N GLU A 21 13.06 -11.66 14.81
CA GLU A 21 13.30 -10.69 15.89
C GLU A 21 14.29 -9.60 15.50
N LYS A 22 15.39 -9.96 14.82
CA LYS A 22 16.41 -9.00 14.40
C LYS A 22 15.85 -8.01 13.38
N GLU A 23 15.13 -8.52 12.39
CA GLU A 23 14.51 -7.72 11.35
C GLU A 23 13.38 -6.86 11.91
N LEU A 24 12.60 -7.37 12.86
CA LEU A 24 11.57 -6.59 13.56
C LEU A 24 12.20 -5.39 14.29
N ASN A 25 13.33 -5.60 14.98
CA ASN A 25 14.03 -4.53 15.69
C ASN A 25 14.53 -3.44 14.72
N ILE A 26 15.13 -3.85 13.59
CA ILE A 26 15.57 -2.91 12.54
C ILE A 26 14.39 -2.06 12.05
N LEU A 27 13.24 -2.69 11.81
CA LEU A 27 12.04 -1.99 11.34
C LEU A 27 11.46 -1.05 12.39
N SER A 28 11.38 -1.49 13.65
CA SER A 28 10.85 -0.66 14.72
C SER A 28 11.71 0.58 14.95
N GLU A 29 13.03 0.42 14.87
CA GLU A 29 13.99 1.51 14.98
C GLU A 29 13.88 2.48 13.80
N PHE A 30 13.85 1.94 12.58
CA PHE A 30 13.76 2.75 11.35
C PHE A 30 12.48 3.59 11.31
N TYR A 31 11.34 3.01 11.64
CA TYR A 31 10.05 3.72 11.64
C TYR A 31 9.78 4.49 12.93
N LYS A 32 10.81 4.67 13.80
CA LYS A 32 10.80 5.45 15.05
C LYS A 32 9.56 5.25 15.89
N LYS A 33 9.11 3.99 15.95
CA LYS A 33 7.90 3.66 16.67
C LYS A 33 8.34 3.32 18.08
N GLU A 34 8.15 4.25 19.01
CA GLU A 34 8.22 3.94 20.44
C GLU A 34 7.14 2.91 20.72
N VAL A 35 7.53 1.64 20.66
CA VAL A 35 6.62 0.54 20.93
C VAL A 35 7.19 -0.23 22.10
N SER A 36 6.76 0.17 23.29
CA SER A 36 6.61 -0.79 24.37
C SER A 36 5.79 -1.97 23.83
N ASN A 37 6.31 -3.19 23.99
CA ASN A 37 5.62 -4.46 23.74
C ASN A 37 5.53 -4.96 22.27
N ILE A 38 6.28 -4.43 21.29
CA ILE A 38 6.23 -4.96 19.91
C ILE A 38 6.66 -6.42 19.82
N SER A 39 7.61 -6.84 20.67
CA SER A 39 8.09 -8.21 20.73
C SER A 39 7.03 -9.18 21.25
N GLU A 40 6.20 -8.74 22.20
CA GLU A 40 5.08 -9.54 22.73
C GLU A 40 3.96 -9.65 21.69
N GLU A 41 3.61 -8.55 21.03
CA GLU A 41 2.67 -8.57 19.91
C GLU A 41 3.18 -9.49 18.79
N TRP A 42 4.48 -9.44 18.47
CA TRP A 42 5.07 -10.29 17.44
C TRP A 42 4.95 -11.77 17.78
N PHE A 43 5.19 -12.14 19.03
CA PHE A 43 5.01 -13.51 19.49
C PHE A 43 3.55 -13.97 19.34
N GLY A 44 2.59 -13.18 19.82
CA GLY A 44 1.17 -13.50 19.72
C GLY A 44 0.68 -13.58 18.28
N TYR A 45 1.12 -12.63 17.45
CA TYR A 45 0.87 -12.61 16.01
C TYR A 45 1.36 -13.89 15.33
N LYS A 46 2.61 -14.28 15.57
CA LYS A 46 3.19 -15.52 15.00
C LYS A 46 2.38 -16.75 15.42
N ALA A 47 1.96 -16.83 16.67
CA ALA A 47 1.15 -17.94 17.17
C ALA A 47 -0.21 -18.05 16.44
N ILE A 48 -0.91 -16.93 16.25
CA ILE A 48 -2.21 -16.89 15.56
C ILE A 48 -2.06 -17.22 14.08
N VAL A 49 -1.09 -16.61 13.39
CA VAL A 49 -0.84 -16.84 11.96
C VAL A 49 -0.43 -18.28 11.71
N HIS A 50 0.49 -18.83 12.50
CA HIS A 50 0.93 -20.22 12.33
C HIS A 50 -0.22 -21.22 12.61
N SER A 51 -1.12 -20.92 13.54
CA SER A 51 -2.21 -21.84 13.91
C SER A 51 -3.39 -21.81 12.93
N ASN A 52 -3.73 -20.63 12.41
CA ASN A 52 -4.98 -20.43 11.66
C ASN A 52 -4.76 -20.08 10.17
N PHE A 53 -3.60 -19.53 9.82
CA PHE A 53 -3.41 -18.85 8.53
C PHE A 53 -2.11 -19.23 7.80
N LYS A 54 -1.43 -20.31 8.22
CA LYS A 54 -0.10 -20.72 7.73
C LYS A 54 0.01 -20.81 6.20
N ASN A 55 -1.04 -21.32 5.55
CA ASN A 55 -1.05 -21.54 4.10
C ASN A 55 -1.80 -20.43 3.33
N ILE A 56 -2.18 -19.35 4.02
CA ILE A 56 -2.88 -18.22 3.39
C ILE A 56 -1.84 -17.19 2.96
N LYS A 57 -1.90 -16.81 1.68
CA LYS A 57 -1.06 -15.74 1.15
C LYS A 57 -1.33 -14.42 1.86
N ILE A 58 -0.28 -13.64 2.08
CA ILE A 58 -0.37 -12.39 2.85
C ILE A 58 -1.34 -11.39 2.21
N GLU A 59 -1.47 -11.34 0.89
CA GLU A 59 -2.36 -10.40 0.20
C GLU A 59 -3.83 -10.64 0.53
N VAL A 60 -4.21 -11.90 0.78
CA VAL A 60 -5.57 -12.28 1.19
C VAL A 60 -5.76 -12.10 2.70
N LEU A 61 -4.69 -12.29 3.47
CA LEU A 61 -4.72 -12.19 4.93
C LEU A 61 -4.69 -10.74 5.42
N LEU A 62 -4.01 -9.84 4.71
CA LEU A 62 -3.79 -8.45 5.12
C LEU A 62 -5.10 -7.74 5.49
N PRO A 63 -6.16 -7.73 4.66
CA PRO A 63 -7.40 -7.03 4.98
C PRO A 63 -8.04 -7.56 6.27
N ARG A 64 -7.99 -8.89 6.50
CA ARG A 64 -8.53 -9.52 7.70
C ARG A 64 -7.73 -9.18 8.95
N LEU A 65 -6.41 -9.04 8.84
CA LEU A 65 -5.57 -8.58 9.94
C LEU A 65 -5.94 -7.15 10.33
N PHE A 66 -6.11 -6.27 9.34
CA PHE A 66 -6.56 -4.89 9.57
C PHE A 66 -7.97 -4.79 10.18
N GLU A 67 -8.88 -5.68 9.80
CA GLU A 67 -10.26 -5.65 10.28
C GLU A 67 -10.41 -6.23 11.69
N PHE A 68 -9.85 -7.41 11.94
CA PHE A 68 -10.15 -8.18 13.16
C PHE A 68 -9.08 -8.13 14.24
N TYR A 69 -7.83 -7.80 13.87
CA TYR A 69 -6.69 -7.90 14.79
C TYR A 69 -6.04 -6.55 15.09
N TYR A 70 -6.54 -5.43 14.54
CA TYR A 70 -5.93 -4.11 14.71
C TYR A 70 -5.72 -3.75 16.18
N ASP A 71 -6.72 -3.95 17.01
CA ASP A 71 -6.63 -3.62 18.44
C ASP A 71 -5.79 -4.63 19.23
N THR A 72 -5.62 -5.85 18.71
CA THR A 72 -4.82 -6.92 19.35
C THR A 72 -3.33 -6.77 19.06
N PHE A 73 -2.97 -6.41 17.82
CA PHE A 73 -1.58 -6.23 17.38
C PHE A 73 -1.40 -4.89 16.65
N PRO A 74 -1.69 -3.75 17.31
CA PRO A 74 -1.72 -2.45 16.67
C PRO A 74 -0.38 -2.06 16.06
N ASN A 75 0.73 -2.48 16.66
CA ASN A 75 2.05 -2.10 16.19
C ASN A 75 2.49 -2.94 15.00
N ILE A 76 2.24 -4.25 15.05
CA ILE A 76 2.50 -5.16 13.93
C ILE A 76 1.63 -4.81 12.72
N ILE A 77 0.34 -4.54 12.92
CA ILE A 77 -0.57 -4.24 11.79
C ILE A 77 -0.25 -2.91 11.14
N LYS A 78 0.04 -1.87 11.93
CA LYS A 78 0.53 -0.62 11.36
C LYS A 78 1.87 -0.83 10.63
N LEU A 79 2.77 -1.70 11.13
CA LEU A 79 4.04 -2.00 10.45
C LEU A 79 3.82 -2.73 9.12
N LEU A 80 2.91 -3.71 9.10
CA LEU A 80 2.43 -4.35 7.87
C LEU A 80 1.90 -3.30 6.88
N GLY A 81 1.08 -2.36 7.36
CA GLY A 81 0.55 -1.27 6.52
C GLY A 81 1.65 -0.46 5.86
N ILE A 82 2.67 -0.05 6.63
CA ILE A 82 3.80 0.69 6.09
C ILE A 82 4.54 -0.13 5.03
N ILE A 83 4.88 -1.38 5.34
CA ILE A 83 5.70 -2.23 4.47
C ILE A 83 4.98 -2.57 3.16
N TYR A 84 3.68 -2.89 3.24
CA TYR A 84 2.88 -3.23 2.06
C TYR A 84 2.38 -2.01 1.28
N SER A 85 2.57 -0.79 1.80
CA SER A 85 2.35 0.45 1.04
C SER A 85 3.56 0.85 0.20
N ILE A 86 4.73 0.27 0.44
CA ILE A 86 5.95 0.56 -0.33
C ILE A 86 5.96 -0.32 -1.58
N PRO A 87 6.02 0.26 -2.79
CA PRO A 87 6.12 -0.53 -4.01
C PRO A 87 7.45 -1.30 -4.04
N PHE A 88 7.39 -2.60 -4.32
CA PHE A 88 8.56 -3.49 -4.34
C PHE A 88 9.42 -3.35 -5.62
N SER A 89 8.96 -2.58 -6.61
CA SER A 89 9.67 -2.42 -7.89
C SER A 89 9.42 -1.03 -8.50
N SER A 90 10.28 -0.64 -9.44
CA SER A 90 10.12 0.57 -10.26
C SER A 90 9.10 0.42 -11.40
N VAL A 91 8.47 -0.75 -11.56
CA VAL A 91 7.60 -1.04 -12.72
C VAL A 91 6.45 -0.04 -12.82
N ASP A 92 5.84 0.34 -11.70
CA ASP A 92 4.76 1.34 -11.70
C ASP A 92 5.28 2.73 -12.05
N CYS A 93 6.51 3.08 -11.64
CA CYS A 93 7.17 4.31 -12.06
C CYS A 93 7.43 4.32 -13.57
N GLU A 94 7.93 3.22 -14.14
CA GLU A 94 8.18 3.06 -15.58
C GLU A 94 6.90 3.14 -16.42
N ARG A 95 5.81 2.54 -15.92
CA ARG A 95 4.46 2.70 -16.50
C ARG A 95 4.03 4.16 -16.44
N GLY A 96 4.30 4.85 -15.34
CA GLY A 96 4.02 6.26 -15.19
C GLY A 96 4.77 7.15 -16.17
N PHE A 97 6.07 6.90 -16.37
CA PHE A 97 6.85 7.59 -17.40
C PHE A 97 6.36 7.28 -18.81
N SER A 98 5.97 6.04 -19.08
CA SER A 98 5.39 5.66 -20.37
C SER A 98 4.09 6.41 -20.65
N LYS A 99 3.19 6.51 -19.66
CA LYS A 99 1.97 7.33 -19.74
C LYS A 99 2.30 8.81 -19.90
N GLN A 100 3.28 9.31 -19.17
CA GLN A 100 3.76 10.69 -19.31
C GLN A 100 4.25 10.97 -20.73
N ASN A 101 4.99 10.06 -21.36
CA ASN A 101 5.49 10.22 -22.73
C ASN A 101 4.36 10.21 -23.78
N LEU A 102 3.29 9.43 -23.55
CA LEU A 102 2.07 9.50 -24.38
C LEU A 102 1.36 10.85 -24.23
N ILE A 103 1.41 11.43 -23.04
CA ILE A 103 0.82 12.74 -22.75
C ILE A 103 1.74 13.88 -23.22
N LYS A 104 3.04 13.75 -23.10
CA LYS A 104 4.01 14.80 -23.43
C LYS A 104 4.80 14.38 -24.65
N THR A 105 4.18 14.57 -25.82
CA THR A 105 4.79 14.28 -27.12
C THR A 105 5.73 15.40 -27.54
N ASP A 106 6.55 15.17 -28.57
CA ASP A 106 7.46 16.19 -29.12
C ASP A 106 6.74 17.49 -29.53
N LEU A 107 5.53 17.36 -30.08
CA LEU A 107 4.67 18.49 -30.46
C LEU A 107 3.93 19.13 -29.27
N ARG A 108 3.85 18.45 -28.12
CA ARG A 108 3.08 18.85 -26.93
C ARG A 108 3.98 18.82 -25.69
N ASN A 109 5.12 19.50 -25.78
CA ASN A 109 6.16 19.49 -24.74
C ASN A 109 6.11 20.69 -23.78
N SER A 110 5.27 21.70 -24.05
CA SER A 110 5.16 22.96 -23.29
C SER A 110 4.08 22.95 -22.19
N LEU A 111 3.62 21.77 -21.77
CA LEU A 111 2.65 21.65 -20.67
C LEU A 111 3.27 22.11 -19.34
N ASN A 112 2.53 22.93 -18.60
CA ASN A 112 2.89 23.26 -17.22
C ASN A 112 2.69 22.03 -16.32
N ASN A 113 3.30 22.06 -15.12
CA ASN A 113 3.30 20.91 -14.21
C ASN A 113 1.90 20.54 -13.71
N GLU A 114 1.03 21.53 -13.50
CA GLU A 114 -0.33 21.32 -12.99
C GLU A 114 -1.21 20.60 -14.02
N THR A 115 -1.22 21.09 -15.27
CA THR A 115 -1.94 20.46 -16.38
C THR A 115 -1.41 19.05 -16.64
N LEU A 116 -0.08 18.87 -16.63
CA LEU A 116 0.52 17.56 -16.80
C LEU A 116 0.10 16.60 -15.67
N HIS A 117 0.12 17.08 -14.42
CA HIS A 117 -0.33 16.29 -13.27
C HIS A 117 -1.78 15.85 -13.42
N PHE A 118 -2.72 16.76 -13.74
CA PHE A 118 -4.12 16.39 -13.93
C PHE A 118 -4.32 15.40 -15.07
N TRP A 119 -3.61 15.57 -16.18
CA TRP A 119 -3.70 14.63 -17.30
C TRP A 119 -3.11 13.26 -16.97
N MET A 120 -2.01 13.22 -16.21
CA MET A 120 -1.48 11.96 -15.70
C MET A 120 -2.47 11.29 -14.76
N MET A 121 -3.10 12.02 -13.83
CA MET A 121 -4.13 11.48 -12.93
C MET A 121 -5.30 10.86 -13.71
N VAL A 122 -5.80 11.54 -14.74
CA VAL A 122 -6.85 11.00 -15.62
C VAL A 122 -6.33 9.79 -16.41
N GLY A 123 -5.08 9.82 -16.87
CA GLY A 123 -4.48 8.74 -17.65
C GLY A 123 -4.10 7.48 -16.85
N PHE A 124 -3.99 7.61 -15.53
CA PHE A 124 -3.82 6.50 -14.59
C PHE A 124 -5.13 5.89 -14.13
N GLU A 125 -6.24 6.60 -14.27
CA GLU A 125 -7.55 6.04 -13.97
C GLU A 125 -7.83 4.88 -14.92
N GLU A 126 -8.02 3.68 -14.37
CA GLU A 126 -8.29 2.45 -15.14
C GLU A 126 -9.77 2.29 -15.47
N LYS A 127 -10.61 3.25 -15.05
CA LYS A 127 -12.05 3.19 -15.25
C LYS A 127 -12.41 3.33 -16.72
N ASP A 128 -13.25 2.43 -17.21
CA ASP A 128 -13.77 2.51 -18.57
C ASP A 128 -14.59 3.79 -18.74
N LEU A 129 -14.44 4.44 -19.90
CA LEU A 129 -15.15 5.68 -20.20
C LEU A 129 -16.68 5.50 -20.15
N SER A 130 -17.19 4.29 -20.42
CA SER A 130 -18.61 3.97 -20.30
C SER A 130 -19.13 4.01 -18.86
N GLU A 131 -18.28 3.80 -17.86
CA GLU A 131 -18.64 3.86 -16.45
C GLU A 131 -18.43 5.25 -15.82
N PHE A 132 -17.86 6.19 -16.59
CA PHE A 132 -17.65 7.56 -16.13
C PHE A 132 -18.92 8.40 -16.27
N ASN A 133 -19.36 9.01 -15.16
CA ASN A 133 -20.56 9.85 -15.15
C ASN A 133 -20.24 11.28 -15.62
N PHE A 134 -20.23 11.48 -16.94
CA PHE A 134 -19.98 12.79 -17.56
C PHE A 134 -20.98 13.86 -17.12
N THR A 135 -22.24 13.49 -16.87
CA THR A 135 -23.26 14.43 -16.40
C THR A 135 -22.90 15.01 -15.03
N ARG A 136 -22.43 14.16 -14.11
CA ARG A 136 -21.97 14.59 -12.79
C ARG A 136 -20.72 15.47 -12.89
N ALA A 137 -19.76 15.11 -13.73
CA ALA A 137 -18.56 15.91 -13.95
C ALA A 137 -18.91 17.32 -14.47
N LEU A 138 -19.84 17.42 -15.43
CA LEU A 138 -20.32 18.69 -15.97
C LEU A 138 -21.02 19.56 -14.92
N GLN A 139 -21.86 18.95 -14.06
CA GLN A 139 -22.50 19.66 -12.95
C GLN A 139 -21.47 20.25 -11.98
N ILE A 140 -20.46 19.47 -11.61
CA ILE A 140 -19.37 19.92 -10.72
C ILE A 140 -18.62 21.09 -11.37
N TRP A 141 -18.23 20.94 -12.64
CA TRP A 141 -17.52 22.00 -13.38
C TRP A 141 -18.34 23.29 -13.45
N ASN A 142 -19.62 23.21 -13.82
CA ASN A 142 -20.52 24.36 -13.85
C ASN A 142 -20.67 25.03 -12.48
N SER A 143 -20.70 24.25 -11.39
CA SER A 143 -20.81 24.79 -10.03
C SER A 143 -19.51 25.44 -9.52
N ALA A 144 -18.36 24.97 -9.98
CA ALA A 144 -17.05 25.49 -9.63
C ALA A 144 -16.71 26.77 -10.40
N CYS A 145 -17.23 26.93 -11.61
CA CYS A 145 -17.16 28.18 -12.36
C CYS A 145 -18.08 29.24 -11.72
N LYS A 146 -17.61 29.92 -10.66
CA LYS A 146 -18.13 31.25 -10.31
C LYS A 146 -17.89 32.14 -11.53
N ARG A 147 -18.93 32.39 -12.33
CA ARG A 147 -18.89 33.42 -13.37
C ARG A 147 -18.42 34.70 -12.70
N ARG A 148 -17.27 35.22 -13.12
CA ARG A 148 -16.91 36.62 -12.85
C ARG A 148 -17.98 37.44 -13.56
N ILE A 149 -18.95 37.94 -12.79
CA ILE A 149 -19.86 39.00 -13.20
C ILE A 149 -19.08 40.31 -13.14
#